data_AF-A0A7Y5FDM6-F1
#
_entry.id   AF-A0A7Y5FDM6-F1
#
_cell.length_a   1.000
_cell.length_b   1.000
_cell.length_c   1.000
_cell.angle_alpha   90.00
_cell.angle_beta   90.00
_cell.angle_gamma   90.00
#
_symmetry.space_group_name_H-M   'P 1'
#
loop_
_entity.id
_entity.type
_entity.pdbx_description
1 polymer ?
#
loop_
_entity_poly.entity_id
_entity_poly.type
_entity_poly.pdbx_seq_one_letter_code
_entity_poly.pdbx_strand_id
1 'polypeptide(L)'
;MSRIALTLVAISAGLAISGCLPTKTPARAESVSSAAVAGPAPAISTVTASAGDTPPTAPSAAPGNTSVDPLDQLKSQLNEIASERVESAPIDVPVPDVSDAPPPQDQHEDDVQELRIEVQDLRRDVARLQETVDAALAYLVGELGDENRRLKKDLATQAELDRGIDDAAAPPVPEIPAAIPAPAVDYGERGYLAVKEWGRTPDQAKELEGNVTSLRGMICAVRPGATDEELKTVGKRLRDECAGFDNINIEVFDDEAAARDYAERNVRSSAHFVMRITRHKASAQDVTVLVRDNGSREVVVE
;
A
#
# COMPACT_ATOMS: atom_id res chain seq x y z
N MET A 1 54.10 -20.80 -23.42
CA MET A 1 53.31 -21.66 -24.35
C MET A 1 52.51 -22.66 -23.52
N SER A 2 51.23 -22.40 -23.29
CA SER A 2 50.28 -23.38 -22.73
C SER A 2 48.89 -23.04 -23.26
N ARG A 3 48.28 -24.03 -23.91
CA ARG A 3 46.99 -23.92 -24.60
C ARG A 3 45.87 -24.24 -23.60
N ILE A 4 44.92 -23.33 -23.46
CA ILE A 4 43.65 -23.58 -22.76
C ILE A 4 42.62 -23.99 -23.82
N ALA A 5 42.05 -25.18 -23.65
CA ALA A 5 41.00 -25.73 -24.49
C ALA A 5 39.65 -25.10 -24.11
N LEU A 6 39.01 -24.44 -25.08
CA LEU A 6 37.66 -23.91 -24.99
C LEU A 6 36.71 -24.98 -25.55
N THR A 7 35.83 -25.52 -24.70
CA THR A 7 34.77 -26.44 -25.16
C THR A 7 33.52 -25.63 -25.46
N LEU A 8 33.18 -25.54 -26.74
CA LEU A 8 32.00 -24.90 -27.28
C LEU A 8 30.86 -25.94 -27.32
N VAL A 9 29.78 -25.73 -26.56
CA VAL A 9 28.55 -26.53 -26.72
C VAL A 9 27.56 -25.70 -27.52
N ALA A 10 27.30 -26.16 -28.74
CA ALA A 10 26.26 -25.66 -29.61
C ALA A 10 24.92 -26.30 -29.22
N ILE A 11 23.89 -25.49 -28.94
CA ILE A 11 22.50 -25.94 -28.91
C ILE A 11 21.78 -25.20 -30.03
N SER A 12 21.41 -25.97 -31.04
CA SER A 12 20.75 -25.53 -32.26
C SER A 12 19.24 -25.73 -32.17
N ALA A 13 18.53 -24.68 -32.61
CA ALA A 13 17.32 -24.71 -33.44
C ALA A 13 16.00 -25.32 -32.90
N GLY A 14 14.97 -24.47 -32.93
CA GLY A 14 13.56 -24.86 -32.85
C GLY A 14 12.58 -23.70 -33.09
N LEU A 15 12.78 -22.92 -34.16
CA LEU A 15 11.77 -21.99 -34.67
C LEU A 15 10.63 -22.77 -35.35
N ALA A 16 9.39 -22.53 -34.93
CA ALA A 16 8.20 -22.79 -35.75
C ALA A 16 7.36 -21.52 -35.80
N ILE A 17 7.37 -20.89 -36.98
CA ILE A 17 6.53 -19.77 -37.39
C ILE A 17 5.29 -20.37 -38.07
N SER A 18 4.09 -20.09 -37.55
CA SER A 18 2.81 -20.29 -38.26
C SER A 18 1.71 -19.62 -37.42
N GLY A 19 0.83 -18.74 -37.88
CA GLY A 19 0.57 -18.13 -39.18
C GLY A 19 -0.56 -17.10 -38.97
N CYS A 20 -0.58 -16.05 -39.79
CA CYS A 20 -1.71 -15.13 -39.93
C CYS A 20 -3.01 -15.87 -40.26
N LEU A 21 -4.16 -15.39 -39.77
CA LEU A 21 -5.32 -14.99 -40.59
C LEU A 21 -6.34 -14.19 -39.73
N PRO A 22 -7.10 -13.26 -40.33
CA PRO A 22 -8.04 -12.36 -39.65
C PRO A 22 -9.50 -12.88 -39.74
N THR A 23 -10.45 -11.99 -39.41
CA THR A 23 -11.93 -12.12 -39.44
C THR A 23 -12.52 -12.59 -38.10
N LYS A 24 -13.66 -12.11 -37.60
CA LYS A 24 -14.82 -11.49 -38.23
C LYS A 24 -15.69 -10.88 -37.12
N THR A 25 -16.05 -9.61 -37.23
CA THR A 25 -17.12 -8.98 -36.45
C THR A 25 -18.47 -9.54 -36.92
N PRO A 26 -19.35 -10.05 -36.04
CA PRO A 26 -20.76 -10.13 -36.35
C PRO A 26 -21.50 -8.94 -35.75
N ALA A 27 -22.04 -8.10 -36.64
CA ALA A 27 -23.22 -7.31 -36.33
C ALA A 27 -24.36 -8.25 -35.94
N ARG A 28 -25.12 -7.93 -34.89
CA ARG A 28 -26.41 -8.56 -34.63
C ARG A 28 -27.47 -7.49 -34.41
N ALA A 29 -28.55 -7.71 -35.14
CA ALA A 29 -29.66 -6.83 -35.44
C ALA A 29 -30.60 -6.53 -34.27
N GLU A 30 -31.38 -5.49 -34.51
CA GLU A 30 -32.53 -4.98 -33.78
C GLU A 30 -33.75 -5.92 -33.72
N SER A 31 -34.67 -5.53 -32.82
CA SER A 31 -36.09 -5.89 -32.67
C SER A 31 -36.35 -7.25 -32.00
N VAL A 32 -37.27 -7.39 -31.04
CA VAL A 32 -38.72 -7.25 -31.17
C VAL A 32 -39.38 -6.96 -29.80
N SER A 33 -40.52 -6.29 -29.89
CA SER A 33 -41.51 -5.91 -28.88
C SER A 33 -42.30 -7.06 -28.22
N SER A 34 -42.70 -6.91 -26.95
CA SER A 34 -43.96 -7.38 -26.31
C SER A 34 -43.79 -7.36 -24.78
N ALA A 35 -44.47 -6.50 -24.01
CA ALA A 35 -45.89 -6.50 -23.63
C ALA A 35 -46.21 -7.37 -22.39
N ALA A 36 -46.87 -6.72 -21.42
CA ALA A 36 -47.57 -7.25 -20.23
C ALA A 36 -46.64 -7.73 -19.08
N VAL A 37 -46.91 -7.50 -17.79
CA VAL A 37 -48.17 -7.46 -17.04
C VAL A 37 -48.00 -6.53 -15.83
N ALA A 38 -48.98 -5.65 -15.60
CA ALA A 38 -49.14 -4.92 -14.35
C ALA A 38 -49.68 -5.89 -13.27
N GLY A 39 -48.89 -6.13 -12.23
CA GLY A 39 -49.30 -6.84 -11.02
C GLY A 39 -49.64 -5.85 -9.89
N PRO A 40 -50.67 -6.12 -9.07
CA PRO A 40 -51.16 -5.18 -8.07
C PRO A 40 -50.22 -5.03 -6.87
N ALA A 41 -50.13 -3.80 -6.37
CA ALA A 41 -49.39 -3.41 -5.17
C ALA A 41 -49.87 -4.16 -3.92
N PRO A 42 -48.96 -4.64 -3.05
CA PRO A 42 -49.34 -5.13 -1.73
C PRO A 42 -49.70 -3.95 -0.80
N ALA A 43 -50.77 -4.15 -0.04
CA ALA A 43 -51.25 -3.23 0.98
C ALA A 43 -50.20 -3.06 2.09
N ILE A 44 -49.79 -1.81 2.29
CA ILE A 44 -48.96 -1.37 3.41
C ILE A 44 -49.85 -1.40 4.65
N SER A 45 -49.55 -2.30 5.59
CA SER A 45 -50.16 -2.30 6.93
C SER A 45 -49.46 -1.27 7.79
N THR A 46 -50.20 -0.25 8.20
CA THR A 46 -49.79 0.78 9.15
C THR A 46 -49.62 0.14 10.53
N VAL A 47 -48.38 -0.08 10.96
CA VAL A 47 -48.08 -0.44 12.36
C VAL A 47 -47.87 0.85 13.15
N THR A 48 -48.79 1.10 14.07
CA THR A 48 -48.72 2.16 15.08
C THR A 48 -47.65 1.78 16.09
N ALA A 49 -46.47 2.40 16.02
CA ALA A 49 -45.43 2.24 17.04
C ALA A 49 -45.74 3.15 18.24
N SER A 50 -45.97 2.50 19.39
CA SER A 50 -46.14 3.14 20.69
C SER A 50 -44.82 3.74 21.17
N ALA A 51 -44.90 4.97 21.66
CA ALA A 51 -43.82 5.67 22.32
C ALA A 51 -43.44 4.99 23.66
N GLY A 52 -42.14 4.83 23.88
CA GLY A 52 -41.59 4.42 25.18
C GLY A 52 -40.23 3.77 25.03
N ASP A 53 -39.17 4.56 25.04
CA ASP A 53 -38.09 4.38 26.01
C ASP A 53 -37.00 5.43 25.85
N THR A 54 -36.57 5.97 26.99
CA THR A 54 -35.56 7.02 27.09
C THR A 54 -34.17 6.40 27.03
N PRO A 55 -33.21 7.00 26.30
CA PRO A 55 -31.85 6.49 26.26
C PRO A 55 -31.10 6.79 27.57
N PRO A 56 -30.26 5.88 28.07
CA PRO A 56 -29.43 6.12 29.22
C PRO A 56 -28.34 7.16 28.91
N THR A 57 -28.24 8.14 29.81
CA THR A 57 -27.23 9.19 29.84
C THR A 57 -25.82 8.58 29.96
N ALA A 58 -24.96 8.85 28.96
CA ALA A 58 -23.54 8.49 29.01
C ALA A 58 -22.77 9.41 29.97
N PRO A 59 -21.77 8.90 30.72
CA PRO A 59 -20.94 9.71 31.58
C PRO A 59 -19.95 10.57 30.77
N SER A 60 -19.99 11.85 31.06
CA SER A 60 -19.02 12.88 30.69
C SER A 60 -17.73 12.72 31.50
N ALA A 61 -16.59 12.85 30.80
CA ALA A 61 -15.32 13.47 31.21
C ALA A 61 -14.05 12.62 31.00
N ALA A 62 -13.18 13.08 30.08
CA ALA A 62 -11.76 13.34 30.36
C ALA A 62 -11.22 14.35 29.32
N PRO A 63 -10.45 15.38 29.72
CA PRO A 63 -9.98 16.42 28.82
C PRO A 63 -8.60 16.11 28.21
N GLY A 64 -8.42 16.52 26.95
CA GLY A 64 -7.15 17.10 26.50
C GLY A 64 -6.04 16.14 26.05
N ASN A 65 -6.26 15.38 24.98
CA ASN A 65 -5.16 15.09 24.05
C ASN A 65 -5.28 16.09 22.90
N THR A 66 -4.50 17.16 22.96
CA THR A 66 -4.24 18.02 21.81
C THR A 66 -3.48 17.19 20.79
N SER A 67 -4.23 16.52 19.92
CA SER A 67 -3.74 15.95 18.67
C SER A 67 -3.22 17.12 17.85
N VAL A 68 -1.93 17.44 18.01
CA VAL A 68 -1.25 18.41 17.16
C VAL A 68 -1.33 17.84 15.75
N ASP A 69 -1.90 18.62 14.83
CA ASP A 69 -2.04 18.20 13.45
C ASP A 69 -0.64 17.84 12.91
N PRO A 70 -0.41 16.63 12.37
CA PRO A 70 0.89 16.24 11.83
C PRO A 70 1.42 17.24 10.79
N LEU A 71 0.53 18.01 10.14
CA LEU A 71 0.91 19.08 9.22
C LEU A 71 1.60 20.27 9.93
N ASP A 72 1.15 20.64 11.13
CA ASP A 72 1.74 21.74 11.90
C ASP A 72 3.10 21.35 12.51
N GLN A 73 3.28 20.06 12.81
CA GLN A 73 4.56 19.52 13.25
C GLN A 73 5.61 19.58 12.11
N LEU A 74 5.21 19.23 10.88
CA LEU A 74 6.08 19.31 9.69
C LEU A 74 6.43 20.76 9.33
N LYS A 75 5.47 21.69 9.43
CA LYS A 75 5.73 23.12 9.23
C LYS A 75 6.73 23.67 10.24
N SER A 76 6.62 23.25 11.50
CA SER A 76 7.56 23.67 12.55
C SER A 76 8.97 23.16 12.28
N GLN A 77 9.13 21.89 11.90
CA GLN A 77 10.44 21.31 11.54
C GLN A 77 11.09 22.00 10.32
N LEU A 78 10.30 22.35 9.30
CA LEU A 78 10.82 23.05 8.13
C LEU A 78 11.35 24.46 8.47
N ASN A 79 10.66 25.16 9.39
CA ASN A 79 11.07 26.48 9.85
C ASN A 79 12.34 26.43 10.70
N GLU A 80 12.53 25.37 11.47
CA GLU A 80 13.74 25.12 12.27
C GLU A 80 14.97 24.92 11.36
N ILE A 81 14.85 24.06 10.34
CA ILE A 81 15.93 23.82 9.35
C ILE A 81 16.23 25.09 8.54
N ALA A 82 15.21 25.87 8.18
CA ALA A 82 15.40 27.12 7.45
C ALA A 82 16.15 28.16 8.31
N SER A 83 15.93 28.16 9.63
CA SER A 83 16.59 29.07 10.57
C SER A 83 18.05 28.68 10.82
N GLU A 84 18.35 27.38 10.95
CA GLU A 84 19.73 26.90 11.14
C GLU A 84 20.64 27.19 9.93
N ARG A 85 20.07 27.24 8.71
CA ARG A 85 20.86 27.46 7.50
C ARG A 85 21.31 28.92 7.30
N VAL A 86 20.70 29.88 7.98
CA VAL A 86 21.06 31.30 7.88
C VAL A 86 22.26 31.65 8.79
N GLU A 87 22.58 30.80 9.77
CA GLU A 87 23.66 31.06 10.74
C GLU A 87 24.99 30.35 10.39
N SER A 88 25.09 29.79 9.18
CA SER A 88 26.36 29.29 8.64
C SER A 88 27.24 30.47 8.24
N ALA A 89 28.28 30.73 9.03
CA ALA A 89 29.29 31.76 8.78
C ALA A 89 29.82 31.74 7.33
N PRO A 90 30.15 32.90 6.75
CA PRO A 90 30.66 32.98 5.39
C PRO A 90 31.91 32.12 5.24
N ILE A 91 31.83 31.11 4.37
CA ILE A 91 32.97 30.29 3.99
C ILE A 91 33.93 31.20 3.23
N ASP A 92 35.05 31.55 3.86
CA ASP A 92 36.14 32.32 3.28
C ASP A 92 36.87 31.43 2.27
N VAL A 93 36.35 31.38 1.04
CA VAL A 93 36.98 30.67 -0.08
C VAL A 93 38.09 31.58 -0.60
N PRO A 94 39.38 31.19 -0.50
CA PRO A 94 40.48 32.01 -1.00
C PRO A 94 40.36 32.11 -2.52
N VAL A 95 40.04 33.32 -2.99
CA VAL A 95 39.97 33.63 -4.42
C VAL A 95 41.41 33.60 -4.96
N PRO A 96 41.73 32.76 -5.96
CA PRO A 96 43.04 32.77 -6.58
C PRO A 96 43.29 34.13 -7.25
N ASP A 97 44.47 34.70 -6.99
CA ASP A 97 44.93 35.98 -7.54
C ASP A 97 45.19 35.85 -9.04
N VAL A 98 44.19 36.21 -9.85
CA VAL A 98 44.28 36.27 -11.32
C VAL A 98 44.62 37.70 -11.73
N SER A 99 45.93 37.96 -11.79
CA SER A 99 46.53 39.23 -12.17
C SER A 99 46.35 39.55 -13.67
N ASP A 100 45.87 40.77 -13.95
CA ASP A 100 46.08 41.62 -15.14
C ASP A 100 45.66 41.13 -16.54
N ALA A 101 44.41 40.70 -16.69
CA ALA A 101 43.69 40.87 -17.96
C ALA A 101 42.38 41.63 -17.70
N PRO A 102 42.07 42.73 -18.44
CA PRO A 102 40.79 43.42 -18.29
C PRO A 102 39.66 42.43 -18.59
N PRO A 103 38.78 42.15 -17.62
CA PRO A 103 37.75 41.13 -17.81
C PRO A 103 36.77 41.59 -18.90
N PRO A 104 36.27 40.68 -19.76
CA PRO A 104 35.13 40.98 -20.63
C PRO A 104 33.88 41.11 -19.74
N GLN A 105 33.64 42.32 -19.21
CA GLN A 105 32.66 42.55 -18.14
C GLN A 105 31.21 42.54 -18.63
N ASP A 106 30.95 42.78 -19.91
CA ASP A 106 29.57 43.01 -20.36
C ASP A 106 28.78 41.70 -20.60
N GLN A 107 29.42 40.61 -21.02
CA GLN A 107 28.70 39.37 -21.37
C GLN A 107 28.24 38.56 -20.14
N HIS A 108 28.99 38.64 -19.03
CA HIS A 108 28.66 37.88 -17.83
C HIS A 108 27.47 38.44 -17.05
N GLU A 109 27.22 39.75 -17.11
CA GLU A 109 26.07 40.36 -16.43
C GLU A 109 24.76 40.00 -17.12
N ASP A 110 24.76 39.93 -18.46
CA ASP A 110 23.61 39.54 -19.27
C ASP A 110 23.21 38.08 -19.00
N ASP A 111 24.17 37.15 -19.00
CA ASP A 111 23.93 35.72 -18.70
C ASP A 111 23.34 35.52 -17.29
N VAL A 112 23.86 36.27 -16.30
CA VAL A 112 23.36 36.20 -14.92
C VAL A 112 21.94 36.78 -14.81
N GLN A 113 21.61 37.83 -15.58
CA GLN A 113 20.26 38.36 -15.63
C GLN A 113 19.28 37.38 -16.28
N GLU A 114 19.68 36.73 -17.38
CA GLU A 114 18.87 35.70 -18.04
C GLU A 114 18.56 34.54 -17.09
N LEU A 115 19.57 34.00 -16.41
CA LEU A 115 19.38 32.93 -15.42
C LEU A 115 18.47 33.34 -14.26
N ARG A 116 18.52 34.61 -13.83
CA ARG A 116 17.60 35.11 -12.78
C ARG A 116 16.15 35.13 -13.25
N ILE A 117 15.91 35.49 -14.51
CA ILE A 117 14.58 35.46 -15.12
C ILE A 117 14.10 34.01 -15.21
N GLU A 118 14.93 33.10 -15.73
CA GLU A 118 14.57 31.67 -15.85
C GLU A 118 14.25 31.04 -14.49
N VAL A 119 15.07 31.30 -13.45
CA VAL A 119 14.79 30.81 -12.09
C VAL A 119 13.48 31.39 -11.54
N GLN A 120 13.16 32.64 -11.86
CA GLN A 120 11.90 33.25 -11.44
C GLN A 120 10.70 32.61 -12.16
N ASP A 121 10.84 32.30 -13.45
CA ASP A 121 9.81 31.62 -14.24
C ASP A 121 9.58 30.20 -13.70
N LEU A 122 10.64 29.42 -13.47
CA LEU A 122 10.56 28.10 -12.86
C LEU A 122 9.87 28.13 -11.49
N ARG A 123 10.13 29.15 -10.66
CA ARG A 123 9.44 29.31 -9.38
C ARG A 123 7.93 29.54 -9.54
N ARG A 124 7.51 30.30 -10.56
CA ARG A 124 6.08 30.49 -10.85
C ARG A 124 5.43 29.20 -11.36
N ASP A 125 6.13 28.45 -12.20
CA ASP A 125 5.62 27.16 -12.70
C ASP A 125 5.49 26.12 -11.58
N VAL A 126 6.46 26.05 -10.67
CA VAL A 126 6.37 25.19 -9.48
C VAL A 126 5.18 25.59 -8.60
N ALA A 127 4.96 26.88 -8.37
CA ALA A 127 3.80 27.35 -7.60
C ALA A 127 2.47 26.95 -8.26
N ARG A 128 2.39 27.05 -9.60
CA ARG A 128 1.21 26.63 -10.37
C ARG A 128 0.97 25.12 -10.32
N LEU A 129 2.05 24.33 -10.39
CA LEU A 129 1.97 22.87 -10.24
C LEU A 129 1.50 22.48 -8.85
N GLN A 130 1.99 23.15 -7.80
CA GLN A 130 1.53 22.95 -6.42
C GLN A 130 0.03 23.22 -6.29
N GLU A 131 -0.47 24.35 -6.81
CA GLU A 131 -1.91 24.67 -6.80
C GLU A 131 -2.74 23.60 -7.54
N THR A 132 -2.23 23.09 -8.66
CA THR A 132 -2.91 22.03 -9.43
C THR A 132 -2.97 20.72 -8.65
N VAL A 133 -1.88 20.34 -7.98
CA VAL A 133 -1.82 19.13 -7.13
C VAL A 133 -2.76 19.28 -5.93
N ASP A 134 -2.77 20.43 -5.26
CA ASP A 134 -3.64 20.69 -4.12
C ASP A 134 -5.11 20.63 -4.51
N ALA A 135 -5.48 21.21 -5.67
CA ALA A 135 -6.85 21.11 -6.20
C ALA A 135 -7.25 19.67 -6.54
N ALA A 136 -6.35 18.89 -7.15
CA ALA A 136 -6.59 17.48 -7.46
C ALA A 136 -6.73 16.63 -6.19
N LEU A 137 -5.91 16.86 -5.17
CA LEU A 137 -5.99 16.19 -3.88
C LEU A 137 -7.30 16.53 -3.15
N ALA A 138 -7.69 17.80 -3.13
CA ALA A 138 -8.95 18.24 -2.53
C ALA A 138 -10.16 17.56 -3.20
N TYR A 139 -10.13 17.44 -4.53
CA TYR A 139 -11.16 16.72 -5.29
C TYR A 139 -11.22 15.23 -4.91
N LEU A 140 -10.09 14.52 -4.94
CA LEU A 140 -10.04 13.09 -4.63
C LEU A 140 -10.43 12.78 -3.19
N VAL A 141 -10.00 13.62 -2.22
CA VAL A 141 -10.38 13.47 -0.81
C VAL A 141 -11.88 13.72 -0.62
N GLY A 142 -12.46 14.69 -1.35
CA GLY A 142 -13.89 14.93 -1.37
C GLY A 142 -14.68 13.71 -1.87
N GLU A 143 -14.29 13.19 -3.03
CA GLU A 143 -14.92 12.02 -3.68
C GLU A 143 -14.83 10.75 -2.80
N LEU A 144 -13.65 10.47 -2.23
CA LEU A 144 -13.48 9.37 -1.29
C LEU A 144 -14.32 9.55 -0.02
N GLY A 145 -14.48 10.79 0.44
CA GLY A 145 -15.35 11.12 1.57
C GLY A 145 -16.83 10.85 1.28
N ASP A 146 -17.30 11.19 0.09
CA ASP A 146 -18.66 10.90 -0.38
C ASP A 146 -18.90 9.40 -0.53
N GLU A 147 -17.98 8.67 -1.17
CA GLU A 147 -18.12 7.22 -1.36
C GLU A 147 -18.08 6.47 -0.02
N ASN A 148 -17.25 6.89 0.93
CA ASN A 148 -17.23 6.29 2.27
C ASN A 148 -18.55 6.54 3.02
N ARG A 149 -19.15 7.73 2.89
CA ARG A 149 -20.50 8.00 3.44
C ARG A 149 -21.55 7.10 2.81
N ARG A 150 -21.48 6.91 1.49
CA ARG A 150 -22.38 6.02 0.75
C ARG A 150 -22.22 4.56 1.20
N LEU A 151 -21.00 4.03 1.22
CA LEU A 151 -20.73 2.66 1.67
C LEU A 151 -21.19 2.41 3.10
N LYS A 152 -21.03 3.37 4.00
CA LYS A 152 -21.57 3.27 5.37
C LYS A 152 -23.09 3.17 5.39
N LYS A 153 -23.78 3.91 4.52
CA LYS A 153 -25.25 3.84 4.39
C LYS A 153 -25.69 2.49 3.82
N ASP A 154 -24.98 1.98 2.82
CA ASP A 154 -25.27 0.68 2.21
C ASP A 154 -25.05 -0.46 3.22
N LEU A 155 -23.97 -0.41 4.00
CA LEU A 155 -23.71 -1.34 5.11
C LEU A 155 -24.78 -1.27 6.20
N ALA A 156 -25.24 -0.07 6.57
CA ALA A 156 -26.32 0.07 7.55
C ALA A 156 -27.63 -0.53 7.02
N THR A 157 -27.94 -0.32 5.74
CA THR A 157 -29.13 -0.89 5.08
C THR A 157 -29.04 -2.42 5.02
N GLN A 158 -27.86 -2.98 4.72
CA GLN A 158 -27.63 -4.41 4.74
C GLN A 158 -27.84 -5.01 6.13
N ALA A 159 -27.31 -4.37 7.17
CA ALA A 159 -27.49 -4.84 8.55
C ALA A 159 -28.96 -4.80 9.01
N GLU A 160 -29.78 -3.87 8.49
CA GLU A 160 -31.22 -3.86 8.72
C GLU A 160 -31.94 -5.02 8.00
N LEU A 161 -31.55 -5.32 6.76
CA LEU A 161 -32.08 -6.46 6.01
C LEU A 161 -31.74 -7.79 6.70
N ASP A 162 -30.51 -7.96 7.16
CA ASP A 162 -30.07 -9.17 7.84
C ASP A 162 -30.83 -9.35 9.18
N ARG A 163 -31.07 -8.27 9.93
CA ARG A 163 -31.86 -8.32 11.18
C ARG A 163 -33.32 -8.71 10.94
N GLY A 164 -33.88 -8.40 9.77
CA GLY A 164 -35.26 -8.77 9.41
C GLY A 164 -35.44 -10.25 9.09
N ILE A 165 -34.35 -11.00 8.86
CA ILE A 165 -34.38 -12.43 8.52
C ILE A 165 -34.33 -13.32 9.77
N ASP A 166 -33.84 -12.81 10.90
CA ASP A 166 -33.60 -13.59 12.12
C ASP A 166 -34.80 -13.72 13.08
N ASP A 167 -35.96 -13.12 12.80
CA ASP A 167 -37.17 -13.27 13.65
C ASP A 167 -37.98 -14.56 13.36
N ALA A 168 -37.50 -15.39 12.41
CA ALA A 168 -37.98 -16.75 12.24
C ALA A 168 -37.28 -17.67 13.26
N ALA A 169 -37.74 -17.63 14.51
CA ALA A 169 -37.45 -18.58 15.60
C ALA A 169 -36.17 -19.41 15.38
N ALA A 170 -35.02 -18.80 15.69
CA ALA A 170 -33.73 -19.46 15.57
C ALA A 170 -33.80 -20.87 16.18
N PRO A 171 -33.55 -21.94 15.41
CA PRO A 171 -33.47 -23.28 15.98
C PRO A 171 -32.43 -23.24 17.11
N PRO A 172 -32.65 -23.97 18.21
CA PRO A 172 -31.73 -23.96 19.35
C PRO A 172 -30.32 -24.21 18.81
N VAL A 173 -29.44 -23.23 19.00
CA VAL A 173 -28.05 -23.31 18.58
C VAL A 173 -27.50 -24.58 19.21
N PRO A 174 -27.18 -25.64 18.42
CA PRO A 174 -26.60 -26.83 18.99
C PRO A 174 -25.32 -26.39 19.70
N GLU A 175 -25.20 -26.75 20.98
CA GLU A 175 -24.00 -26.49 21.78
C GLU A 175 -22.78 -26.91 20.96
N ILE A 176 -22.04 -25.93 20.42
CA ILE A 176 -20.86 -26.20 19.62
C ILE A 176 -19.89 -26.87 20.59
N PRO A 177 -19.54 -28.16 20.39
CA PRO A 177 -18.60 -28.85 21.24
C PRO A 177 -17.33 -28.01 21.29
N ALA A 178 -16.79 -27.77 22.50
CA ALA A 178 -15.57 -27.02 22.73
C ALA A 178 -14.56 -27.30 21.61
N ALA A 179 -14.17 -26.23 20.88
CA ALA A 179 -13.38 -26.32 19.67
C ALA A 179 -12.23 -27.30 19.88
N ILE A 180 -12.27 -28.41 19.14
CA ILE A 180 -11.19 -29.39 19.14
C ILE A 180 -9.92 -28.60 18.79
N PRO A 181 -8.89 -28.59 19.65
CA PRO A 181 -7.69 -27.82 19.40
C PRO A 181 -7.15 -28.22 18.02
N ALA A 182 -6.99 -27.24 17.15
CA ALA A 182 -6.42 -27.46 15.83
C ALA A 182 -5.08 -28.21 15.99
N PRO A 183 -4.76 -29.17 15.11
CA PRO A 183 -3.49 -29.87 15.17
C PRO A 183 -2.34 -28.85 15.19
N ALA A 184 -1.37 -29.06 16.07
CA ALA A 184 -0.22 -28.17 16.19
C ALA A 184 0.50 -28.10 14.83
N VAL A 185 0.51 -26.92 14.23
CA VAL A 185 1.21 -26.64 12.98
C VAL A 185 2.70 -26.60 13.27
N ASP A 186 3.50 -27.31 12.47
CA ASP A 186 4.95 -27.23 12.54
C ASP A 186 5.44 -26.01 11.74
N TYR A 187 5.85 -24.97 12.44
CA TYR A 187 6.45 -23.76 11.85
C TYR A 187 7.94 -23.96 11.48
N GLY A 188 8.47 -25.16 11.72
CA GLY A 188 9.84 -25.55 11.45
C GLY A 188 10.88 -24.74 12.23
N GLU A 189 12.16 -24.99 11.94
CA GLU A 189 13.28 -24.23 12.50
C GLU A 189 13.28 -22.75 12.07
N ARG A 190 12.54 -22.45 10.99
CA ARG A 190 12.39 -21.10 10.44
C ARG A 190 11.54 -20.19 11.33
N GLY A 191 10.67 -20.76 12.18
CA GLY A 191 9.77 -19.98 13.02
C GLY A 191 8.61 -19.32 12.25
N TYR A 192 8.45 -19.67 10.97
CA TYR A 192 7.36 -19.21 10.13
C TYR A 192 7.00 -20.30 9.09
N LEU A 193 5.74 -20.32 8.66
CA LEU A 193 5.22 -21.15 7.59
C LEU A 193 4.88 -20.27 6.38
N ALA A 194 5.51 -20.50 5.23
CA ALA A 194 5.16 -19.81 3.98
C ALA A 194 3.87 -20.41 3.39
N VAL A 195 2.78 -19.65 3.43
CA VAL A 195 1.46 -20.06 2.92
C VAL A 195 1.36 -19.87 1.42
N LYS A 196 1.91 -18.76 0.90
CA LYS A 196 1.91 -18.45 -0.53
C LYS A 196 3.13 -17.63 -0.90
N GLU A 197 3.76 -17.96 -2.02
CA GLU A 197 4.92 -17.27 -2.56
C GLU A 197 4.70 -16.92 -4.03
N TRP A 198 5.20 -15.76 -4.45
CA TRP A 198 5.18 -15.35 -5.85
C TRP A 198 6.34 -14.38 -6.15
N GLY A 199 6.60 -14.14 -7.44
CA GLY A 199 7.57 -13.14 -7.87
C GLY A 199 8.47 -13.61 -8.99
N ARG A 200 9.63 -12.96 -9.11
CA ARG A 200 10.68 -13.22 -10.11
C ARG A 200 12.03 -13.22 -9.42
N THR A 201 12.78 -14.30 -9.58
CA THR A 201 14.12 -14.40 -9.00
C THR A 201 15.10 -13.40 -9.66
N PRO A 202 16.22 -13.07 -9.00
CA PRO A 202 17.25 -12.24 -9.61
C PRO A 202 17.77 -12.78 -10.94
N ASP A 203 17.86 -14.10 -11.09
CA ASP A 203 18.32 -14.70 -12.34
C ASP A 203 17.25 -14.63 -13.44
N GLN A 204 15.98 -14.87 -13.11
CA GLN A 204 14.87 -14.65 -14.05
C GLN A 204 14.78 -13.20 -14.51
N ALA A 205 15.03 -12.24 -13.62
CA ALA A 205 15.04 -10.82 -13.95
C ALA A 205 16.15 -10.46 -14.93
N LYS A 206 17.33 -11.10 -14.84
CA LYS A 206 18.45 -10.90 -15.79
C LYS A 206 18.16 -11.48 -17.17
N GLU A 207 17.39 -12.56 -17.26
CA GLU A 207 17.01 -13.20 -18.52
C GLU A 207 15.96 -12.40 -19.30
N LEU A 208 15.17 -11.59 -18.61
CA LEU A 208 14.14 -10.75 -19.23
C LEU A 208 14.76 -9.48 -19.81
N GLU A 209 14.49 -9.20 -21.08
CA GLU A 209 14.83 -7.93 -21.72
C GLU A 209 14.12 -6.76 -21.03
N GLY A 210 14.79 -5.61 -20.90
CA GLY A 210 14.15 -4.36 -20.46
C GLY A 210 14.34 -3.97 -18.99
N ASN A 211 15.50 -4.25 -18.37
CA ASN A 211 15.83 -3.81 -17.00
C ASN A 211 14.73 -4.14 -15.97
N VAL A 212 14.16 -5.34 -16.08
CA VAL A 212 13.09 -5.79 -15.19
C VAL A 212 13.64 -6.02 -13.79
N THR A 213 12.93 -5.55 -12.77
CA THR A 213 13.33 -5.75 -11.37
C THR A 213 12.93 -7.13 -10.86
N SER A 214 13.81 -7.71 -10.02
CA SER A 214 13.50 -8.90 -9.24
C SER A 214 12.50 -8.58 -8.13
N LEU A 215 11.61 -9.52 -7.83
CA LEU A 215 10.50 -9.33 -6.91
C LEU A 215 10.27 -10.59 -6.10
N ARG A 216 10.07 -10.45 -4.79
CA ARG A 216 9.59 -11.54 -3.93
C ARG A 216 8.37 -11.10 -3.14
N GLY A 217 7.24 -11.75 -3.38
CA GLY A 217 6.03 -11.61 -2.59
C GLY A 217 5.78 -12.88 -1.78
N MET A 218 5.38 -12.73 -0.52
CA MET A 218 5.11 -13.89 0.33
C MET A 218 4.06 -13.59 1.40
N ILE A 219 3.27 -14.59 1.74
CA ILE A 219 2.35 -14.59 2.88
C ILE A 219 2.82 -15.68 3.83
N CYS A 220 3.12 -15.31 5.07
CA CYS A 220 3.60 -16.20 6.11
C CYS A 220 2.62 -16.27 7.28
N ALA A 221 2.63 -17.40 7.98
CA ALA A 221 2.06 -17.54 9.31
C ALA A 221 3.19 -17.78 10.32
N VAL A 222 3.09 -17.21 11.51
CA VAL A 222 3.96 -17.52 12.66
C VAL A 222 3.12 -18.18 13.75
N ARG A 223 3.77 -18.65 14.81
CA ARG A 223 3.09 -19.22 15.97
C ARG A 223 2.17 -18.17 16.62
N PRO A 224 0.92 -18.52 16.98
CA PRO A 224 0.07 -17.65 17.76
C PRO A 224 0.75 -17.21 19.06
N GLY A 225 0.67 -15.92 19.38
CA GLY A 225 1.30 -15.34 20.58
C GLY A 225 2.83 -15.25 20.53
N ALA A 226 3.43 -15.25 19.32
CA ALA A 226 4.85 -14.96 19.16
C ALA A 226 5.18 -13.57 19.78
N THR A 227 6.27 -13.52 20.53
CA THR A 227 6.75 -12.31 21.18
C THR A 227 7.33 -11.31 20.17
N ASP A 228 7.42 -10.03 20.54
CA ASP A 228 8.04 -8.99 19.71
C ASP A 228 9.48 -9.37 19.31
N GLU A 229 10.25 -9.98 20.20
CA GLU A 229 11.62 -10.45 19.94
C GLU A 229 11.66 -11.63 18.95
N GLU A 230 10.72 -12.58 19.05
CA GLU A 230 10.58 -13.66 18.08
C GLU A 230 10.19 -13.11 16.71
N LEU A 231 9.23 -12.17 16.65
CA LEU A 231 8.82 -11.50 15.42
C LEU A 231 9.96 -10.72 14.78
N LYS A 232 10.76 -10.00 15.57
CA LYS A 232 11.99 -9.33 15.09
C LYS A 232 12.99 -10.32 14.52
N THR A 233 13.16 -11.48 15.17
CA THR A 233 14.05 -12.55 14.70
C THR A 233 13.57 -13.16 13.39
N VAL A 234 12.26 -13.45 13.27
CA VAL A 234 11.63 -13.90 12.03
C VAL A 234 11.77 -12.85 10.93
N GLY A 235 11.51 -11.58 11.25
CA GLY A 235 11.65 -10.45 10.34
C GLY A 235 13.06 -10.38 9.75
N LYS A 236 14.09 -10.32 10.61
CA LYS A 236 15.49 -10.32 10.20
C LYS A 236 15.84 -11.51 9.30
N ARG A 237 15.40 -12.72 9.67
CA ARG A 237 15.65 -13.92 8.87
C ARG A 237 15.03 -13.82 7.47
N LEU A 238 13.78 -13.37 7.38
CA LEU A 238 13.10 -13.16 6.10
C LEU A 238 13.82 -12.11 5.23
N ARG A 239 14.41 -11.08 5.86
CA ARG A 239 15.22 -10.06 5.19
C ARG A 239 16.49 -10.65 4.61
N ASP A 240 17.22 -11.42 5.40
CA ASP A 240 18.45 -12.10 4.99
C ASP A 240 18.19 -13.06 3.82
N GLU A 241 17.13 -13.87 3.90
CA GLU A 241 16.70 -14.79 2.84
C GLU A 241 16.32 -14.07 1.54
N CYS A 242 15.84 -12.83 1.63
CA CYS A 242 15.42 -12.04 0.49
C CYS A 242 16.46 -10.97 0.07
N ALA A 243 17.67 -10.99 0.63
CA ALA A 243 18.66 -9.92 0.41
C ALA A 243 19.02 -9.68 -1.07
N GLY A 244 18.91 -10.72 -1.91
CA GLY A 244 19.19 -10.64 -3.35
C GLY A 244 18.08 -10.05 -4.22
N PHE A 245 16.90 -9.76 -3.68
CA PHE A 245 15.76 -9.22 -4.44
C PHE A 245 15.73 -7.68 -4.39
N ASP A 246 15.39 -7.05 -5.52
CA ASP A 246 15.24 -5.59 -5.63
C ASP A 246 13.98 -5.12 -4.91
N ASN A 247 12.89 -5.88 -5.03
CA ASN A 247 11.59 -5.57 -4.45
C ASN A 247 11.08 -6.73 -3.59
N ILE A 248 10.58 -6.43 -2.40
CA ILE A 248 10.06 -7.42 -1.44
C ILE A 248 8.72 -6.91 -0.90
N ASN A 249 7.71 -7.78 -0.82
CA ASN A 249 6.48 -7.51 -0.07
C ASN A 249 6.03 -8.78 0.65
N ILE A 250 6.28 -8.84 1.96
CA ILE A 250 5.94 -9.99 2.80
C ILE A 250 4.93 -9.55 3.86
N GLU A 251 3.86 -10.34 3.99
CA GLU A 251 2.83 -10.17 5.02
C GLU A 251 2.85 -11.37 5.96
N VAL A 252 2.87 -11.10 7.27
CA VAL A 252 2.98 -12.12 8.30
C VAL A 252 1.79 -12.03 9.24
N PHE A 253 1.18 -13.19 9.48
CA PHE A 253 0.03 -13.36 10.36
C PHE A 253 0.38 -14.27 11.54
N ASP A 254 -0.27 -14.09 12.69
CA ASP A 254 -0.14 -14.99 13.85
C ASP A 254 -1.05 -16.23 13.77
N ASP A 255 -1.92 -16.29 12.76
CA ASP A 255 -2.85 -17.37 12.52
C ASP A 255 -2.73 -17.88 11.07
N GLU A 256 -2.65 -19.20 10.91
CA GLU A 256 -2.51 -19.85 9.60
C GLU A 256 -3.78 -19.69 8.75
N ALA A 257 -4.96 -19.81 9.37
CA ALA A 257 -6.21 -19.71 8.64
C ALA A 257 -6.39 -18.29 8.09
N ALA A 258 -6.07 -17.26 8.88
CA ALA A 258 -6.05 -15.87 8.45
C ALA A 258 -5.06 -15.61 7.31
N ALA A 259 -3.86 -16.20 7.37
CA ALA A 259 -2.88 -16.12 6.29
C ALA A 259 -3.40 -16.77 4.99
N ARG A 260 -4.03 -17.94 5.09
CA ARG A 260 -4.63 -18.65 3.94
C ARG A 260 -5.81 -17.88 3.35
N ASP A 261 -6.68 -17.37 4.21
CA ASP A 261 -7.81 -16.51 3.82
C ASP A 261 -7.33 -15.27 3.08
N TYR A 262 -6.27 -14.62 3.59
CA TYR A 262 -5.67 -13.48 2.91
C TYR A 262 -5.08 -13.88 1.55
N ALA A 263 -4.41 -15.03 1.47
CA ALA A 263 -3.82 -15.54 0.24
C ALA A 263 -4.85 -15.85 -0.86
N GLU A 264 -6.06 -16.24 -0.48
CA GLU A 264 -7.16 -16.61 -1.38
C GLU A 264 -8.04 -15.40 -1.74
N ARG A 265 -8.41 -14.58 -0.76
CA ARG A 265 -9.42 -13.52 -0.91
C ARG A 265 -8.83 -12.12 -1.01
N ASN A 266 -7.56 -11.95 -0.68
CA ASN A 266 -6.89 -10.65 -0.57
C ASN A 266 -7.58 -9.68 0.41
N VAL A 267 -8.27 -10.22 1.42
CA VAL A 267 -8.92 -9.46 2.49
C VAL A 267 -8.09 -9.61 3.76
N ARG A 268 -7.43 -8.53 4.17
CA ARG A 268 -6.52 -8.57 5.33
C ARG A 268 -7.33 -8.58 6.63
N SER A 269 -7.12 -9.60 7.46
CA SER A 269 -7.60 -9.58 8.85
C SER A 269 -6.70 -8.66 9.68
N SER A 270 -7.23 -7.54 10.16
CA SER A 270 -6.48 -6.64 11.05
C SER A 270 -6.18 -7.26 12.41
N ALA A 271 -6.95 -8.27 12.82
CA ALA A 271 -6.79 -8.92 14.13
C ALA A 271 -5.59 -9.88 14.16
N HIS A 272 -5.22 -10.46 13.01
CA HIS A 272 -4.17 -11.48 12.91
C HIS A 272 -2.89 -10.98 12.24
N PHE A 273 -2.90 -9.75 11.74
CA PHE A 273 -1.76 -9.19 11.01
C PHE A 273 -0.73 -8.62 11.98
N VAL A 274 0.46 -9.22 12.00
CA VAL A 274 1.50 -8.89 13.00
C VAL A 274 2.75 -8.23 12.42
N MET A 275 3.05 -8.43 11.14
CA MET A 275 4.24 -7.83 10.54
C MET A 275 4.13 -7.62 9.02
N ARG A 276 4.70 -6.51 8.55
CA ARG A 276 4.95 -6.22 7.14
C ARG A 276 6.43 -6.06 6.89
N ILE A 277 6.94 -6.66 5.82
CA ILE A 277 8.29 -6.40 5.32
C ILE A 277 8.17 -5.86 3.90
N THR A 278 8.74 -4.69 3.64
CA THR A 278 8.71 -4.08 2.32
C THR A 278 10.08 -3.53 1.95
N ARG A 279 10.54 -3.89 0.76
CA ARG A 279 11.71 -3.31 0.10
C ARG A 279 11.31 -2.84 -1.28
N HIS A 280 11.74 -1.65 -1.66
CA HIS A 280 11.62 -1.15 -3.01
C HIS A 280 12.88 -0.38 -3.41
N LYS A 281 13.73 -1.01 -4.23
CA LYS A 281 15.04 -0.48 -4.60
C LYS A 281 14.97 0.91 -5.26
N ALA A 282 13.99 1.13 -6.14
CA ALA A 282 13.90 2.38 -6.90
C ALA A 282 13.54 3.59 -6.03
N SER A 283 12.80 3.40 -4.93
CA SER A 283 12.47 4.46 -3.97
C SER A 283 13.37 4.47 -2.74
N ALA A 284 14.38 3.59 -2.70
CA ALA A 284 15.21 3.33 -1.51
C ALA A 284 14.39 3.03 -0.24
N GLN A 285 13.15 2.54 -0.39
CA GLN A 285 12.31 2.19 0.75
C GLN A 285 12.72 0.81 1.25
N ASP A 286 13.08 0.70 2.53
CA ASP A 286 13.42 -0.56 3.15
C ASP A 286 12.92 -0.59 4.59
N VAL A 287 11.75 -1.19 4.82
CA VAL A 287 10.98 -1.01 6.06
C VAL A 287 10.41 -2.35 6.52
N THR A 288 10.65 -2.67 7.79
CA THR A 288 9.92 -3.70 8.53
C THR A 288 9.00 -3.01 9.53
N VAL A 289 7.70 -3.31 9.48
CA VAL A 289 6.70 -2.75 10.39
C VAL A 289 6.10 -3.88 11.21
N LEU A 290 6.25 -3.81 12.52
CA LEU A 290 5.53 -4.66 13.47
C LEU A 290 4.20 -4.01 13.84
N VAL A 291 3.15 -4.82 13.94
CA VAL A 291 1.82 -4.40 14.38
C VAL A 291 1.50 -5.15 15.66
N ARG A 292 1.25 -4.40 16.72
CA ARG A 292 0.90 -4.94 18.04
C ARG A 292 -0.62 -5.05 18.22
N ASP A 293 -1.05 -5.84 19.19
CA ASP A 293 -2.47 -6.05 19.54
C ASP A 293 -3.22 -4.74 19.84
N ASN A 294 -2.53 -3.72 20.35
CA ASN A 294 -3.09 -2.40 20.60
C ASN A 294 -3.22 -1.53 19.33
N GLY A 295 -2.93 -2.09 18.15
CA GLY A 295 -2.93 -1.40 16.86
C GLY A 295 -1.72 -0.49 16.62
N SER A 296 -0.82 -0.36 17.60
CA SER A 296 0.40 0.44 17.42
C SER A 296 1.33 -0.21 16.40
N ARG A 297 2.08 0.64 15.69
CA ARG A 297 3.02 0.23 14.65
C ARG A 297 4.42 0.65 15.05
N GLU A 298 5.34 -0.30 15.09
CA GLU A 298 6.76 -0.04 15.29
C GLU A 298 7.50 -0.25 13.97
N VAL A 299 8.21 0.78 13.54
CA VAL A 299 9.14 0.68 12.42
C VAL A 299 10.47 0.16 12.96
N VAL A 300 10.84 -1.04 12.55
CA VAL A 300 12.13 -1.63 12.85
C VAL A 300 13.08 -1.21 11.74
N VAL A 301 14.00 -0.30 12.07
CA VAL A 301 15.12 0.10 11.22
C VAL A 301 16.30 -0.79 11.60
N GLU A 302 16.79 -1.58 10.65
CA GLU A 302 18.00 -2.41 10.81
C GLU A 302 19.27 -1.62 10.46
#